data_AF-A0A1X1UU96-F1
#
_entry.id   AF-A0A1X1UU96-F1
#
_cell.length_a   1.000
_cell.length_b   1.000
_cell.length_c   1.000
_cell.angle_alpha   90.00
_cell.angle_beta   90.00
_cell.angle_gamma   90.00
#
_symmetry.space_group_name_H-M   'P 1'
#
loop_
_entity.id
_entity.type
_entity.pdbx_description
1 polymer ?
#
loop_
_entity_poly.entity_id
_entity_poly.type
_entity_poly.pdbx_seq_one_letter_code
_entity_poly.pdbx_strand_id
1 'polypeptide(L)'
;MCYAPGIDTKLTLLAAGLIFLLALVLGVWKYRQIVVSDDRRAHVYVDIAHRAALLYAFATLLIAVFVELSAWPAWLNLTAAMVVVFFFVAAIGSYIWHGARRDTENQFDPPAPGTRLGMALLILGEIGGFAVVFAGFIVGQLS
;
A
#
# COMPACT_ATOMS: atom_id res chain seq x y z
N MET A 1 3.08 -21.57 -25.61
CA MET A 1 2.84 -21.88 -24.18
C MET A 1 2.49 -20.59 -23.48
N CYS A 2 1.33 -20.52 -22.81
CA CYS A 2 0.99 -19.37 -21.98
C CYS A 2 1.75 -19.52 -20.67
N TYR A 3 2.69 -18.61 -20.39
CA TYR A 3 3.39 -18.57 -19.11
C TYR A 3 2.39 -18.20 -18.03
N ALA A 4 2.22 -19.08 -17.03
CA ALA A 4 1.32 -18.85 -15.91
C ALA A 4 2.14 -18.50 -14.66
N PRO A 5 1.97 -17.29 -14.09
CA PRO A 5 2.72 -16.86 -12.91
C PRO A 5 2.54 -17.79 -11.70
N GLY A 6 3.51 -17.73 -10.78
CA GLY A 6 3.42 -18.34 -9.46
C GLY A 6 2.17 -17.89 -8.69
N ILE A 7 1.71 -18.69 -7.72
CA ILE A 7 0.54 -18.32 -6.91
C ILE A 7 0.80 -17.06 -6.06
N ASP A 8 2.03 -16.90 -5.59
CA ASP A 8 2.56 -15.73 -4.90
C ASP A 8 2.47 -14.47 -5.77
N THR A 9 2.90 -14.54 -7.02
CA THR A 9 2.77 -13.44 -7.98
C THR A 9 1.32 -13.11 -8.26
N LYS A 10 0.46 -14.12 -8.52
CA LYS A 10 -0.97 -13.90 -8.78
C LYS A 10 -1.67 -13.19 -7.64
N LEU A 11 -1.41 -13.59 -6.40
CA LEU A 11 -1.99 -12.97 -5.21
C LEU A 11 -1.47 -11.55 -5.00
N THR A 12 -0.18 -11.31 -5.24
CA THR A 12 0.41 -9.97 -5.14
C THR A 12 -0.13 -9.03 -6.21
N LEU A 13 -0.30 -9.50 -7.45
CA LEU A 13 -0.95 -8.75 -8.53
C LEU A 13 -2.42 -8.46 -8.24
N LEU A 14 -3.15 -9.45 -7.69
CA LEU A 14 -4.53 -9.24 -7.25
C LEU A 14 -4.59 -8.13 -6.18
N ALA A 15 -3.69 -8.14 -5.20
CA ALA A 15 -3.60 -7.09 -4.20
C ALA A 15 -3.31 -5.72 -4.82
N ALA A 16 -2.36 -5.63 -5.75
CA ALA A 16 -2.09 -4.38 -6.48
C ALA A 16 -3.33 -3.85 -7.21
N GLY A 17 -4.07 -4.74 -7.90
CA GLY A 17 -5.30 -4.39 -8.60
C GLY A 17 -6.41 -3.92 -7.66
N LEU A 18 -6.57 -4.56 -6.49
CA LEU A 18 -7.55 -4.16 -5.49
C LEU A 18 -7.22 -2.80 -4.84
N ILE A 19 -5.94 -2.54 -4.53
CA ILE A 19 -5.49 -1.24 -4.03
C ILE A 19 -5.70 -0.16 -5.09
N PHE A 20 -5.41 -0.46 -6.37
CA PHE A 20 -5.66 0.47 -7.47
C PHE A 20 -7.15 0.79 -7.62
N LEU A 21 -8.02 -0.23 -7.57
CA LEU A 21 -9.47 -0.05 -7.61
C LEU A 21 -9.95 0.84 -6.45
N LEU A 22 -9.44 0.60 -5.23
CA LEU A 22 -9.69 1.45 -4.08
C LEU A 22 -9.24 2.90 -4.35
N ALA A 23 -8.07 3.10 -4.95
CA ALA A 23 -7.57 4.43 -5.31
C ALA A 23 -8.51 5.16 -6.27
N LEU A 24 -9.08 4.46 -7.27
CA LEU A 24 -10.08 5.04 -8.19
C LEU A 24 -11.36 5.46 -7.47
N VAL A 25 -11.86 4.60 -6.56
CA VAL A 25 -13.05 4.92 -5.74
C VAL A 25 -12.79 6.14 -4.85
N LEU A 26 -11.61 6.23 -4.23
CA LEU A 26 -11.22 7.41 -3.46
C LEU A 26 -11.10 8.66 -4.33
N GLY A 27 -10.68 8.51 -5.59
CA GLY A 27 -10.68 9.59 -6.58
C GLY A 27 -12.08 10.14 -6.84
N VAL A 28 -13.07 9.27 -6.96
CA VAL A 28 -14.50 9.68 -7.10
C VAL A 28 -14.96 10.41 -5.84
N TRP A 29 -14.62 9.92 -4.65
CA TRP A 29 -14.96 10.60 -3.39
C TRP A 29 -14.32 12.00 -3.29
N LYS A 30 -13.04 12.11 -3.62
CA LYS A 30 -12.30 13.38 -3.72
C LYS A 30 -12.98 14.34 -4.70
N TYR A 31 -13.32 13.87 -5.90
CA TYR A 31 -13.99 14.68 -6.91
C TYR A 31 -15.35 15.21 -6.41
N ARG A 32 -16.15 14.35 -5.79
CA ARG A 32 -17.43 14.76 -5.19
C ARG A 32 -17.25 15.83 -4.11
N GLN A 33 -16.22 15.74 -3.27
CA GLN A 33 -15.95 16.78 -2.28
C GLN A 33 -15.57 18.12 -2.91
N ILE A 34 -14.78 18.12 -4.00
CA ILE A 34 -14.38 19.33 -4.73
C ILE A 34 -15.59 20.01 -5.39
N VAL A 35 -16.52 19.22 -5.95
CA VAL A 35 -17.71 19.75 -6.64
C VAL A 35 -18.73 20.33 -5.65
N VAL A 36 -18.81 19.79 -4.44
CA VAL A 36 -19.80 20.18 -3.43
C VAL A 36 -19.28 21.27 -2.47
N SER A 37 -17.96 21.48 -2.34
CA SER A 37 -17.40 22.48 -1.43
C SER A 37 -17.34 23.88 -2.06
N ASP A 38 -17.71 24.90 -1.28
CA ASP A 38 -17.67 26.31 -1.70
C ASP A 38 -16.25 26.76 -2.06
N ASP A 39 -15.23 26.23 -1.37
CA ASP A 39 -13.81 26.48 -1.63
C ASP A 39 -13.23 25.61 -2.77
N ARG A 40 -14.02 24.72 -3.39
CA ARG A 40 -13.61 23.77 -4.43
C ARG A 40 -12.39 22.93 -4.06
N ARG A 41 -12.25 22.59 -2.78
CA ARG A 41 -11.15 21.77 -2.25
C ARG A 41 -11.69 20.54 -1.53
N ALA A 42 -11.03 19.40 -1.71
CA ALA A 42 -11.27 18.20 -0.91
C ALA A 42 -10.56 18.32 0.44
N HIS A 43 -11.04 17.59 1.44
CA HIS A 43 -10.37 17.50 2.73
C HIS A 43 -8.96 16.91 2.57
N VAL A 44 -7.98 17.42 3.33
CA VAL A 44 -6.55 17.06 3.18
C VAL A 44 -6.32 15.54 3.24
N TYR A 45 -6.92 14.85 4.21
CA TYR A 45 -6.80 13.38 4.30
C TYR A 45 -7.45 12.61 3.15
N VAL A 46 -8.46 13.16 2.47
CA VAL A 46 -9.05 12.51 1.28
C VAL A 46 -8.09 12.61 0.09
N ASP A 47 -7.38 13.74 -0.05
CA ASP A 47 -6.30 13.87 -1.04
C ASP A 47 -5.13 12.94 -0.72
N ILE A 48 -4.70 12.88 0.55
CA ILE A 48 -3.63 11.97 0.99
C ILE A 48 -4.03 10.52 0.77
N ALA A 49 -5.24 10.11 1.18
CA ALA A 49 -5.72 8.73 1.00
C ALA A 49 -5.70 8.30 -0.47
N HIS A 50 -6.22 9.14 -1.37
CA HIS A 50 -6.23 8.85 -2.81
C HIS A 50 -4.81 8.74 -3.37
N ARG A 51 -3.93 9.70 -3.07
CA ARG A 51 -2.55 9.72 -3.57
C ARG A 51 -1.72 8.55 -3.03
N ALA A 52 -1.86 8.26 -1.73
CA ALA A 52 -1.22 7.13 -1.08
C ALA A 52 -1.69 5.81 -1.69
N ALA A 53 -3.01 5.62 -1.90
CA ALA A 53 -3.54 4.42 -2.54
C ALA A 53 -3.00 4.22 -3.96
N LEU A 54 -2.86 5.28 -4.77
CA LEU A 54 -2.22 5.18 -6.09
C LEU A 54 -0.76 4.73 -5.97
N LEU A 55 0.04 5.40 -5.14
CA LEU A 55 1.46 5.08 -4.96
C LEU A 55 1.66 3.65 -4.45
N TYR A 56 0.86 3.24 -3.46
CA TYR A 56 0.93 1.89 -2.89
C TYR A 56 0.48 0.82 -3.89
N ALA A 57 -0.48 1.08 -4.78
CA ALA A 57 -0.81 0.15 -5.85
C ALA A 57 0.39 -0.10 -6.80
N PHE A 58 1.08 0.97 -7.21
CA PHE A 58 2.29 0.84 -8.04
C PHE A 58 3.45 0.18 -7.29
N ALA A 59 3.62 0.47 -6.00
CA ALA A 59 4.61 -0.20 -5.17
C ALA A 59 4.30 -1.70 -5.02
N THR A 60 3.05 -2.09 -4.82
CA THR A 60 2.64 -3.51 -4.79
C THR A 60 2.86 -4.18 -6.14
N LEU A 61 2.61 -3.48 -7.26
CA LEU A 61 2.95 -3.99 -8.59
C LEU A 61 4.45 -4.22 -8.75
N LEU A 62 5.29 -3.29 -8.28
CA LEU A 62 6.75 -3.46 -8.28
C LEU A 62 7.18 -4.68 -7.45
N ILE A 63 6.59 -4.86 -6.26
CA ILE A 63 6.83 -6.05 -5.42
C ILE A 63 6.43 -7.32 -6.17
N ALA A 64 5.29 -7.33 -6.88
CA ALA A 64 4.86 -8.48 -7.66
C ALA A 64 5.89 -8.87 -8.75
N VAL A 65 6.53 -7.88 -9.39
CA VAL A 65 7.59 -8.13 -10.37
C VAL A 65 8.81 -8.78 -9.70
N PHE A 66 9.22 -8.30 -8.53
CA PHE A 66 10.33 -8.92 -7.80
C PHE A 66 9.99 -10.31 -7.29
N VAL A 67 8.76 -10.55 -6.85
CA VAL A 67 8.25 -11.87 -6.44
C VAL A 67 8.33 -12.86 -7.61
N GLU A 68 7.87 -12.47 -8.81
CA GLU A 68 7.90 -13.32 -9.99
C GLU A 68 9.31 -13.72 -10.42
N LEU A 69 10.27 -12.81 -10.23
CA LEU A 69 11.67 -12.98 -10.64
C LEU A 69 12.56 -13.51 -9.50
N SER A 70 11.99 -13.80 -8.33
CA SER A 70 12.71 -14.22 -7.14
C SER A 70 13.06 -15.71 -7.17
N ALA A 71 14.24 -16.08 -6.67
CA ALA A 71 14.64 -17.48 -6.45
C ALA A 71 14.03 -18.11 -5.19
N TRP A 72 13.39 -17.32 -4.34
CA TRP A 72 12.83 -17.83 -3.08
C TRP A 72 11.62 -18.74 -3.30
N PRO A 73 11.35 -19.67 -2.36
CA PRO A 73 10.13 -20.44 -2.41
C PRO A 73 8.90 -19.54 -2.27
N ALA A 74 7.83 -19.89 -2.98
CA ALA A 74 6.60 -19.08 -3.09
C ALA A 74 6.02 -18.63 -1.75
N TRP A 75 6.08 -19.48 -0.70
CA TRP A 75 5.56 -19.12 0.62
C TRP A 75 6.34 -17.95 1.27
N LEU A 76 7.65 -17.86 1.04
CA LEU A 76 8.50 -16.81 1.60
C LEU A 76 8.27 -15.49 0.88
N ASN A 77 8.25 -15.51 -0.46
CA ASN A 77 7.87 -14.36 -1.28
C ASN A 77 6.48 -13.84 -0.90
N LEU A 78 5.49 -14.74 -0.82
CA LEU A 78 4.12 -14.38 -0.50
C LEU A 78 4.02 -13.77 0.91
N THR A 79 4.66 -14.37 1.91
CA THR A 79 4.62 -13.83 3.28
C THR A 79 5.24 -12.44 3.34
N ALA A 80 6.41 -12.26 2.74
CA ALA A 80 7.11 -10.98 2.72
C ALA A 80 6.31 -9.90 1.98
N ALA A 81 5.75 -10.23 0.81
CA ALA A 81 4.90 -9.32 0.05
C ALA A 81 3.61 -8.95 0.80
N MET A 82 2.93 -9.92 1.42
CA MET A 82 1.68 -9.69 2.14
C MET A 82 1.86 -8.86 3.41
N VAL A 83 3.01 -8.94 4.08
CA VAL A 83 3.34 -8.05 5.20
C VAL A 83 3.38 -6.59 4.73
N VAL A 84 4.06 -6.29 3.61
CA VAL A 84 4.12 -4.93 3.05
C VAL A 84 2.73 -4.46 2.61
N VAL A 85 1.98 -5.31 1.90
CA VAL A 85 0.60 -5.02 1.45
C VAL A 85 -0.32 -4.71 2.63
N PHE A 86 -0.23 -5.50 3.71
CA PHE A 86 -1.04 -5.27 4.91
C PHE A 86 -0.81 -3.86 5.47
N PHE A 87 0.45 -3.44 5.57
CA PHE A 87 0.82 -2.13 6.08
C PHE A 87 0.36 -0.98 5.17
N PHE A 88 0.48 -1.13 3.84
CA PHE A 88 -0.08 -0.17 2.89
C PHE A 88 -1.59 -0.01 3.05
N VAL A 89 -2.33 -1.12 3.14
CA VAL A 89 -3.79 -1.09 3.29
C VAL A 89 -4.18 -0.48 4.65
N ALA A 90 -3.46 -0.80 5.72
CA ALA A 90 -3.68 -0.20 7.04
C ALA A 90 -3.47 1.32 7.04
N ALA A 91 -2.40 1.80 6.37
CA ALA A 91 -2.14 3.24 6.21
C ALA A 91 -3.25 3.94 5.42
N ILE A 92 -3.68 3.37 4.28
CA ILE A 92 -4.81 3.89 3.50
C ILE A 92 -6.08 3.96 4.36
N GLY A 93 -6.39 2.89 5.10
CA GLY A 93 -7.54 2.82 5.99
C GLY A 93 -7.54 3.91 7.05
N SER A 94 -6.38 4.18 7.65
CA SER A 94 -6.20 5.29 8.61
C SER A 94 -6.52 6.65 7.97
N TYR A 95 -6.01 6.91 6.75
CA TYR A 95 -6.30 8.16 6.05
C TYR A 95 -7.77 8.29 5.65
N ILE A 96 -8.42 7.20 5.22
CA ILE A 96 -9.86 7.19 4.93
C ILE A 96 -10.65 7.54 6.18
N TRP A 97 -10.30 6.92 7.31
CA TRP A 97 -10.97 7.15 8.59
C TRP A 97 -10.86 8.62 9.04
N HIS A 98 -9.66 9.19 9.00
CA HIS A 98 -9.44 10.61 9.32
C HIS A 98 -10.12 11.55 8.32
N GLY A 99 -10.13 11.20 7.03
CA GLY A 99 -10.86 11.95 6.00
C GLY A 99 -12.38 11.92 6.19
N ALA A 100 -12.94 10.81 6.66
CA ALA A 100 -14.37 10.67 6.93
C ALA A 100 -14.78 11.43 8.20
N ARG A 101 -13.95 11.40 9.24
CA ARG A 101 -14.18 12.13 10.49
C ARG A 101 -13.88 13.63 10.41
N ARG A 102 -13.17 14.06 9.38
CA ARG A 102 -12.61 15.43 9.29
C ARG A 102 -11.83 15.80 10.54
N ASP A 103 -11.15 14.81 11.11
CA ASP A 103 -10.35 14.99 12.32
C ASP A 103 -9.05 15.74 11.98
N THR A 104 -8.52 16.44 12.98
CA THR A 104 -7.52 17.52 12.99
C THR A 104 -6.34 17.46 12.00
N GLU A 105 -5.80 18.65 11.71
CA GLU A 105 -4.71 18.93 10.76
C GLU A 105 -3.38 18.17 10.99
N ASN A 106 -3.26 17.38 12.07
CA ASN A 106 -2.04 16.62 12.33
C ASN A 106 -2.32 15.37 13.19
N GLN A 107 -2.24 14.15 12.62
CA GLN A 107 -2.36 12.88 13.37
C GLN A 107 -1.31 12.71 14.50
N PHE A 108 -0.31 13.59 14.52
CA PHE A 108 0.76 13.64 15.51
C PHE A 108 0.58 14.70 16.58
N ASP A 109 -0.53 15.47 16.56
CA ASP A 109 -0.74 16.56 17.51
C ASP A 109 -2.19 16.58 18.07
N PRO A 110 -2.42 16.05 19.28
CA PRO A 110 -1.50 15.24 20.08
C PRO A 110 -1.42 13.80 19.56
N PRO A 111 -0.26 13.11 19.67
CA PRO A 111 -0.13 11.75 19.15
C PRO A 111 -0.98 10.79 20.01
N ALA A 112 -1.91 10.08 19.36
CA ALA A 112 -2.68 9.04 20.01
C ALA A 112 -1.74 7.99 20.66
N PRO A 113 -2.05 7.46 21.85
CA PRO A 113 -1.25 6.41 22.48
C PRO A 113 -1.17 5.20 21.56
N GLY A 114 0.05 4.83 21.13
CA GLY A 114 0.31 3.71 20.21
C GLY A 114 0.90 4.10 18.85
N THR A 115 0.83 5.37 18.44
CA THR A 115 1.31 5.83 17.12
C THR A 115 2.79 5.55 16.87
N ARG A 116 3.65 5.65 17.91
CA ARG A 116 5.09 5.34 17.77
C ARG A 116 5.37 3.85 17.56
N LEU A 117 4.62 2.98 18.24
CA LEU A 117 4.76 1.53 18.08
C LEU A 117 4.25 1.11 16.70
N GLY A 118 3.13 1.69 16.25
CA GLY A 118 2.58 1.48 14.91
C GLY A 118 3.55 1.91 13.81
N MET A 119 4.17 3.09 13.94
CA MET A 119 5.21 3.58 13.01
C MET A 119 6.44 2.67 12.99
N ALA A 120 6.91 2.18 14.15
CA ALA A 120 8.06 1.27 14.20
C ALA A 120 7.76 -0.08 13.53
N LEU A 121 6.57 -0.65 13.77
CA LEU A 121 6.13 -1.89 13.12
C LEU A 121 5.95 -1.71 11.61
N LEU A 122 5.41 -0.56 11.18
CA LEU A 122 5.32 -0.16 9.78
C LEU A 122 6.69 -0.14 9.10
N ILE A 123 7.64 0.59 9.66
CA ILE A 123 8.99 0.72 9.10
C ILE A 123 9.69 -0.64 9.00
N LEU A 124 9.62 -1.44 10.06
CA LEU A 124 10.24 -2.78 10.09
C LEU A 124 9.56 -3.72 9.09
N GLY A 125 8.23 -3.65 8.96
CA GLY A 125 7.46 -4.48 8.04
C GLY A 125 7.68 -4.13 6.58
N GLU A 126 7.65 -2.84 6.24
CA GLU A 126 7.83 -2.38 4.85
C GLU A 126 9.27 -2.59 4.36
N ILE A 127 10.26 -2.15 5.14
CA ILE A 127 11.68 -2.29 4.78
C ILE A 127 12.08 -3.77 4.83
N GLY A 128 11.70 -4.49 5.88
CA GLY A 128 12.04 -5.90 6.05
C GLY A 128 11.39 -6.79 4.99
N GLY A 129 10.09 -6.62 4.74
CA GLY A 129 9.36 -7.38 3.73
C GLY A 129 9.90 -7.12 2.32
N PHE A 130 10.17 -5.86 1.97
CA PHE A 130 10.78 -5.52 0.68
C PHE A 130 12.21 -6.07 0.56
N ALA A 131 13.03 -5.97 1.61
CA ALA A 131 14.41 -6.46 1.58
C ALA A 131 14.48 -7.97 1.32
N VAL A 132 13.56 -8.76 1.88
CA VAL A 132 13.47 -10.21 1.63
C VAL A 132 13.17 -10.49 0.16
N VAL A 133 12.16 -9.84 -0.40
CA VAL A 133 11.77 -10.01 -1.81
C VAL A 133 12.89 -9.55 -2.75
N PHE A 134 13.52 -8.41 -2.46
CA PHE A 134 14.63 -7.87 -3.26
C PHE A 134 15.87 -8.75 -3.22
N ALA A 135 16.22 -9.32 -2.05
CA ALA A 135 17.29 -10.30 -1.95
C ALA A 135 17.00 -11.55 -2.81
N GLY A 136 15.74 -11.99 -2.84
CA GLY A 136 15.31 -13.12 -3.67
C GLY A 136 15.47 -12.87 -5.16
N PHE A 137 15.15 -11.65 -5.60
CA PHE A 137 15.43 -11.22 -6.97
C PHE A 137 16.92 -11.21 -7.29
N ILE A 138 17.76 -10.67 -6.40
CA ILE A 138 19.23 -10.65 -6.60
C ILE A 138 19.74 -12.09 -6.77
N VAL A 139 19.34 -13.01 -5.91
CA VAL A 139 19.74 -14.42 -6.02
C VAL A 139 19.13 -15.10 -7.26
N GLY A 140 17.92 -14.73 -7.68
CA GLY A 140 17.30 -15.32 -8.86
C GLY A 140 17.93 -14.88 -10.19
N GLN A 141 18.47 -13.67 -10.25
CA GLN A 141 18.86 -13.05 -11.52
C GLN A 141 20.35 -12.69 -11.62
N LEU A 142 21.06 -12.56 -10.49
CA LEU A 142 22.42 -11.99 -10.44
C LEU A 142 23.45 -12.89 -9.73
N SER A 143 23.09 -14.09 -9.27
CA SER A 143 24.01 -15.09 -8.70
C SER A 143 24.12 -16.32 -9.58
#